data_AF-A0A4R6G8F1-F1
#
_entry.id   AF-A0A4R6G8F1-F1
#
_cell.length_a   1.000
_cell.length_b   1.000
_cell.length_c   1.000
_cell.angle_alpha   90.00
_cell.angle_beta   90.00
_cell.angle_gamma   90.00
#
_symmetry.space_group_name_H-M   'P 1'
#
loop_
_entity.id
_entity.type
_entity.pdbx_description
1 polymer ?
#
loop_
_entity_poly.entity_id
_entity_poly.type
_entity_poly.pdbx_seq_one_letter_code
_entity_poly.pdbx_strand_id
1 'polypeptide(L)'
;MTDELLHELADQLRHRYYGKYRGVVEEVDAARMRVKATVPAVLAEASAWATPCVPFAGKGEGFAFLPAVGSGVWIEFEGGDVHYPIWTGCFWFDDEIPEDVAPNVRVLATAGGLKIVLDDDAGELRIEDGNGATIAFDSSGVTTTRDGSSVAVTSSSVSVNDGALEVT
;
A
#
# COMPACT_ATOMS: atom_id res chain seq x y z
N MET A 1 -2.37 -35.72 34.71
CA MET A 1 -2.77 -34.86 33.57
C MET A 1 -3.88 -35.60 32.85
N THR A 2 -5.05 -34.99 32.67
CA THR A 2 -6.19 -35.63 31.98
C THR A 2 -5.91 -35.74 30.48
N ASP A 3 -6.44 -36.77 29.82
CA ASP A 3 -6.24 -37.03 28.39
C ASP A 3 -6.79 -35.87 27.53
N GLU A 4 -7.82 -35.19 28.03
CA GLU A 4 -8.41 -33.99 27.46
C GLU A 4 -7.44 -32.79 27.49
N LEU A 5 -6.74 -32.57 28.61
CA LEU A 5 -5.73 -31.52 28.72
C LEU A 5 -4.54 -31.80 27.80
N LEU A 6 -4.15 -33.07 27.64
CA LEU A 6 -3.11 -33.47 26.69
C LEU A 6 -3.50 -33.17 25.24
N HIS A 7 -4.75 -33.44 24.86
CA HIS A 7 -5.24 -33.12 23.52
C HIS A 7 -5.27 -31.61 23.28
N GLU A 8 -5.78 -30.84 24.23
CA GLU A 8 -5.84 -29.38 24.14
C GLU A 8 -4.43 -28.77 24.05
N LEU A 9 -3.49 -29.25 24.86
CA LEU A 9 -2.10 -28.76 24.86
C LEU A 9 -1.37 -29.15 23.57
N ALA A 10 -1.61 -30.36 23.06
CA ALA A 10 -1.03 -30.81 21.79
C ALA A 10 -1.64 -30.06 20.60
N ASP A 11 -2.92 -29.67 20.66
CA ASP A 11 -3.57 -28.87 19.64
C ASP A 11 -3.05 -27.41 19.65
N GLN A 12 -2.94 -26.82 20.84
CA GLN A 12 -2.29 -25.51 21.02
C GLN A 12 -0.84 -25.52 20.49
N LEU A 13 -0.06 -26.56 20.76
CA LEU A 13 1.31 -26.63 20.25
C LEU A 13 1.39 -26.79 18.73
N ARG A 14 0.39 -27.40 18.09
CA ARG A 14 0.40 -27.68 16.64
C ARG A 14 -0.13 -26.54 15.79
N HIS A 15 -1.01 -25.70 16.34
CA HIS A 15 -1.72 -24.67 15.58
C HIS A 15 -1.39 -23.23 16.01
N ARG A 16 -0.45 -23.04 16.94
CA ARG A 16 -0.01 -21.71 17.38
C ARG A 16 1.29 -21.30 16.69
N TYR A 17 1.18 -20.36 15.77
CA TYR A 17 2.27 -19.78 15.01
C TYR A 17 2.39 -18.29 15.33
N TYR A 18 3.40 -17.95 16.11
CA TYR A 18 3.66 -16.56 16.50
C TYR A 18 4.68 -15.92 15.54
N GLY A 19 4.43 -14.69 15.12
CA GLY A 19 5.30 -13.94 14.23
C GLY A 19 4.71 -13.69 12.84
N LYS A 20 5.54 -13.13 11.96
CA LYS A 20 5.17 -12.74 10.60
C LYS A 20 5.62 -13.80 9.59
N TYR A 21 4.71 -14.21 8.73
CA TYR A 21 4.93 -15.19 7.69
C TYR A 21 4.69 -14.56 6.33
N ARG A 22 5.58 -14.82 5.36
CA ARG A 22 5.36 -14.35 3.99
C ARG A 22 4.21 -15.11 3.37
N GLY A 23 3.31 -14.38 2.74
CA GLY A 23 2.30 -14.96 1.88
C GLY A 23 2.14 -14.22 0.56
N VAL A 24 1.40 -14.84 -0.35
CA VAL A 24 1.07 -14.29 -1.67
C VAL A 24 -0.45 -14.31 -1.81
N VAL A 25 -1.04 -13.16 -2.15
CA VAL A 25 -2.50 -13.03 -2.26
C VAL A 25 -3.03 -13.87 -3.42
N GLU A 26 -4.04 -14.69 -3.15
CA GLU A 26 -4.73 -15.51 -4.15
C GLU A 26 -6.15 -15.01 -4.45
N GLU A 27 -6.86 -14.55 -3.42
CA GLU A 27 -8.23 -14.03 -3.55
C GLU A 27 -8.40 -12.75 -2.73
N VAL A 28 -9.31 -11.89 -3.19
CA VAL A 28 -9.59 -10.58 -2.59
C VAL A 28 -11.09 -10.41 -2.36
N ASP A 29 -11.49 -10.09 -1.13
CA ASP A 29 -12.84 -9.63 -0.76
C ASP A 29 -12.79 -8.12 -0.48
N ALA A 30 -12.99 -7.33 -1.54
CA ALA A 30 -12.88 -5.87 -1.48
C ALA A 30 -13.93 -5.22 -0.57
N ALA A 31 -15.10 -5.83 -0.39
CA ALA A 31 -16.14 -5.28 0.46
C ALA A 31 -15.77 -5.31 1.95
N ARG A 32 -14.83 -6.20 2.34
CA ARG A 32 -14.38 -6.36 3.72
C ARG A 32 -12.89 -6.13 3.92
N MET A 33 -12.17 -5.71 2.87
CA MET A 33 -10.72 -5.53 2.88
C MET A 33 -9.95 -6.80 3.30
N ARG A 34 -10.47 -7.98 2.96
CA ARG A 34 -9.86 -9.27 3.32
C ARG A 34 -9.17 -9.91 2.13
N VAL A 35 -8.18 -10.74 2.40
CA VAL A 35 -7.49 -11.54 1.40
C VAL A 35 -7.43 -13.00 1.82
N LYS A 36 -7.36 -13.92 0.85
CA LYS A 36 -6.75 -15.23 1.10
C LYS A 36 -5.35 -15.21 0.53
N ALA A 37 -4.41 -15.81 1.25
CA ALA A 37 -3.04 -15.90 0.80
C ALA A 37 -2.50 -17.31 0.99
N THR A 38 -1.61 -17.74 0.09
CA THR A 38 -0.73 -18.88 0.39
C THR A 38 0.28 -18.47 1.43
N VAL A 39 0.55 -19.34 2.41
CA VAL A 39 1.54 -19.10 3.46
C VAL A 39 2.39 -20.36 3.64
N PRO A 40 3.33 -20.65 2.71
CA PRO A 40 3.97 -21.98 2.62
C PRO A 40 4.74 -22.41 3.87
N ALA A 41 5.18 -21.46 4.69
CA ALA A 41 5.89 -21.74 5.93
C ALA A 41 5.00 -22.31 7.06
N VAL A 42 3.67 -22.19 6.93
CA VAL A 42 2.70 -22.53 8.00
C VAL A 42 1.56 -23.40 7.48
N LEU A 43 1.07 -23.14 6.26
CA LEU A 43 -0.13 -23.75 5.71
C LEU A 43 0.19 -24.56 4.44
N ALA A 44 -0.44 -25.73 4.31
CA ALA A 44 -0.38 -26.55 3.09
C ALA A 44 -1.30 -26.03 1.98
N GLU A 45 -2.35 -25.32 2.36
CA GLU A 45 -3.33 -24.70 1.47
C GLU A 45 -3.40 -23.19 1.74
N ALA A 46 -4.22 -22.48 0.96
CA ALA A 46 -4.49 -21.07 1.19
C ALA A 46 -5.07 -20.84 2.60
N SER A 47 -4.80 -19.66 3.15
CA SER A 47 -5.36 -19.24 4.43
C SER A 47 -6.90 -19.17 4.38
N ALA A 48 -7.52 -19.22 5.56
CA ALA A 48 -8.83 -18.61 5.72
C ALA A 48 -8.79 -17.11 5.35
N TRP A 49 -9.95 -16.45 5.27
CA TRP A 49 -10.01 -15.01 4.98
C TRP A 49 -9.26 -14.21 6.05
N ALA A 50 -8.13 -13.62 5.66
CA ALA A 50 -7.30 -12.80 6.51
C ALA A 50 -7.93 -11.42 6.69
N THR A 51 -8.16 -11.02 7.93
CA THR A 51 -8.70 -9.70 8.30
C THR A 51 -7.60 -8.62 8.16
N PRO A 52 -7.91 -7.39 7.74
CA PRO A 52 -6.93 -6.32 7.63
C PRO A 52 -6.43 -5.85 9.00
N CYS A 53 -5.11 -5.80 9.17
CA CYS A 53 -4.46 -5.05 10.24
C CYS A 53 -3.80 -3.81 9.61
N VAL A 54 -4.59 -2.75 9.49
CA VAL A 54 -4.18 -1.49 8.83
C VAL A 54 -3.75 -0.44 9.85
N PRO A 55 -2.90 0.54 9.46
CA PRO A 55 -2.40 1.58 10.38
C PRO A 55 -3.48 2.47 11.00
N PHE A 56 -4.62 2.64 10.33
CA PHE A 56 -5.71 3.48 10.78
C PHE A 56 -7.04 2.91 10.26
N ALA A 57 -8.01 2.73 11.15
CA ALA A 57 -9.35 2.25 10.81
C ALA A 57 -10.39 2.79 11.79
N GLY A 58 -11.54 3.20 11.26
CA GLY A 58 -12.67 3.70 12.02
C GLY A 58 -13.94 3.75 11.17
N LYS A 59 -15.03 4.28 11.73
CA LYS A 59 -16.30 4.40 10.99
C LYS A 59 -16.20 5.51 9.95
N GLY A 60 -16.03 5.14 8.67
CA GLY A 60 -15.94 6.09 7.56
C GLY A 60 -14.57 6.74 7.40
N GLU A 61 -13.55 6.18 8.05
CA GLU A 61 -12.17 6.69 8.03
C GLU A 61 -11.18 5.51 8.05
N GLY A 62 -9.99 5.69 7.49
CA GLY A 62 -8.95 4.68 7.56
C GLY A 62 -7.88 4.79 6.48
N PHE A 63 -6.84 3.97 6.63
CA PHE A 63 -5.80 3.72 5.64
C PHE A 63 -6.17 2.47 4.83
N ALA A 64 -6.98 2.66 3.79
CA ALA A 64 -7.61 1.58 3.04
C ALA A 64 -6.88 1.27 1.72
N PHE A 65 -5.76 0.56 1.83
CA PHE A 65 -4.98 0.07 0.68
C PHE A 65 -5.12 -1.45 0.58
N LEU A 66 -5.90 -1.92 -0.38
CA LEU A 66 -6.17 -3.35 -0.58
C LEU A 66 -5.11 -3.95 -1.52
N PRO A 67 -4.34 -4.95 -1.08
CA PRO A 67 -3.39 -5.63 -1.94
C PRO A 67 -4.10 -6.35 -3.10
N ALA A 68 -3.47 -6.38 -4.27
CA ALA A 68 -3.98 -7.10 -5.43
C ALA A 68 -3.64 -8.60 -5.35
N VAL A 69 -4.33 -9.41 -6.17
CA VAL A 69 -3.91 -10.81 -6.38
C VAL A 69 -2.48 -10.84 -6.90
N GLY A 70 -1.66 -11.73 -6.33
CA GLY A 70 -0.23 -11.83 -6.61
C GLY A 70 0.67 -10.97 -5.72
N SER A 71 0.14 -10.01 -4.96
CA SER A 71 0.96 -9.17 -4.08
C SER A 71 1.56 -9.97 -2.91
N GLY A 72 2.80 -9.63 -2.54
CA GLY A 72 3.45 -10.11 -1.34
C GLY A 72 2.87 -9.46 -0.08
N VAL A 73 2.38 -10.27 0.86
CA VAL A 73 1.76 -9.80 2.11
C VAL A 73 2.38 -10.48 3.33
N TRP A 74 2.48 -9.75 4.43
CA TRP A 74 2.79 -10.37 5.72
C TRP A 74 1.51 -10.90 6.35
N ILE A 75 1.50 -12.19 6.68
CA ILE A 75 0.41 -12.86 7.40
C ILE A 75 0.85 -13.10 8.84
N GLU A 76 -0.05 -12.78 9.76
CA GLU A 76 0.00 -13.15 11.17
C GLU A 76 -1.31 -13.84 11.56
N PHE A 77 -1.36 -14.34 12.78
CA PHE A 77 -2.49 -15.11 13.27
C PHE A 77 -2.91 -14.57 14.64
N GLU A 78 -4.19 -14.26 14.83
CA GLU A 78 -4.69 -13.72 16.11
C GLU A 78 -4.41 -14.71 17.25
N GLY A 79 -3.62 -14.29 18.23
CA GLY A 79 -3.15 -15.17 19.30
C GLY A 79 -2.31 -16.36 18.80
N GLY A 80 -1.79 -16.31 17.58
CA GLY A 80 -1.08 -17.39 16.89
C GLY A 80 -1.98 -18.43 16.22
N ASP A 81 -3.30 -18.32 16.30
CA ASP A 81 -4.21 -19.34 15.78
C ASP A 81 -4.38 -19.27 14.25
N VAL A 82 -3.95 -20.31 13.54
CA VAL A 82 -4.01 -20.37 12.08
C VAL A 82 -5.39 -20.18 11.47
N HIS A 83 -6.46 -20.40 12.25
CA HIS A 83 -7.85 -20.20 11.80
C HIS A 83 -8.27 -18.73 11.80
N TYR A 84 -7.50 -17.83 12.43
CA TYR A 84 -7.76 -16.40 12.54
C TYR A 84 -6.62 -15.60 11.91
N PRO A 85 -6.39 -15.71 10.59
CA PRO A 85 -5.35 -14.97 9.93
C PRO A 85 -5.67 -13.47 9.87
N ILE A 86 -4.62 -12.66 9.90
CA ILE A 86 -4.64 -11.23 9.60
C ILE A 86 -3.53 -10.93 8.59
N TRP A 87 -3.73 -9.93 7.73
CA TRP A 87 -2.67 -9.42 6.87
C TRP A 87 -2.18 -8.07 7.42
N THR A 88 -0.86 -7.90 7.52
CA THR A 88 -0.21 -6.82 8.27
C THR A 88 0.84 -6.09 7.42
N GLY A 89 0.36 -5.54 6.30
CA GLY A 89 1.18 -4.83 5.32
C GLY A 89 1.68 -5.72 4.17
N CYS A 90 2.43 -5.09 3.26
CA CYS A 90 2.95 -5.72 2.04
C CYS A 90 4.48 -5.70 2.00
N PHE A 91 5.04 -6.50 1.10
CA PHE A 91 6.44 -6.41 0.70
C PHE A 91 6.54 -6.52 -0.82
N TRP A 92 7.60 -5.98 -1.39
CA TRP A 92 7.90 -6.10 -2.81
C TRP A 92 8.64 -7.40 -3.10
N PHE A 93 8.26 -8.06 -4.19
CA PHE A 93 9.15 -8.99 -4.88
C PHE A 93 10.23 -8.22 -5.65
N ASP A 94 11.11 -8.99 -6.31
CA ASP A 94 12.12 -8.41 -7.19
C ASP A 94 11.44 -7.56 -8.28
N ASP A 95 12.02 -6.40 -8.57
CA ASP A 95 11.55 -5.45 -9.59
C ASP A 95 10.17 -4.81 -9.37
N GLU A 96 9.56 -4.94 -8.19
CA GLU A 96 8.26 -4.32 -7.88
C GLU A 96 8.35 -2.97 -7.14
N ILE A 97 9.55 -2.55 -6.74
CA ILE A 97 9.76 -1.26 -6.05
C ILE A 97 9.47 -0.12 -7.04
N PRO A 98 8.66 0.90 -6.67
CA PRO A 98 8.40 2.04 -7.54
C PRO A 98 9.70 2.76 -7.96
N GLU A 99 9.81 3.10 -9.23
CA GLU A 99 11.03 3.63 -9.85
C GLU A 99 11.54 4.94 -9.21
N ASP A 100 10.65 5.81 -8.74
CA ASP A 100 11.01 7.11 -8.17
C ASP A 100 11.63 7.01 -6.76
N VAL A 101 11.60 5.83 -6.11
CA VAL A 101 12.09 5.67 -4.74
C VAL A 101 13.61 5.81 -4.67
N ALA A 102 14.07 6.73 -3.82
CA ALA A 102 15.48 6.95 -3.51
C ALA A 102 15.64 7.31 -2.02
N PRO A 103 16.87 7.33 -1.46
CA PRO A 103 17.07 7.62 -0.02
C PRO A 103 16.38 8.89 0.49
N ASN A 104 16.32 9.93 -0.36
CA ASN A 104 15.70 11.23 -0.07
C ASN A 104 14.35 11.44 -0.80
N VAL A 105 13.82 10.43 -1.49
CA VAL A 105 12.58 10.52 -2.28
C VAL A 105 11.57 9.47 -1.83
N ARG A 106 10.40 9.94 -1.38
CA ARG A 106 9.39 9.12 -0.67
C ARG A 106 8.15 9.10 -1.54
N VAL A 107 7.68 7.91 -1.85
CA VAL A 107 6.71 7.70 -2.92
C VAL A 107 5.54 6.88 -2.40
N LEU A 108 4.33 7.37 -2.62
CA LEU A 108 3.12 6.57 -2.63
C LEU A 108 2.72 6.40 -4.08
N ALA A 109 2.79 5.17 -4.60
CA ALA A 109 2.47 4.85 -5.98
C ALA A 109 1.40 3.76 -6.06
N THR A 110 0.61 3.81 -7.13
CA THR A 110 -0.34 2.76 -7.50
C THR A 110 0.03 2.18 -8.86
N ALA A 111 -0.37 0.94 -9.14
CA ALA A 111 -0.11 0.29 -10.43
C ALA A 111 -0.72 1.04 -11.63
N GLY A 112 -1.75 1.88 -11.40
CA GLY A 112 -2.35 2.72 -12.43
C GLY A 112 -1.58 4.02 -12.72
N GLY A 113 -0.39 4.20 -12.14
CA GLY A 113 0.45 5.37 -12.36
C GLY A 113 0.11 6.60 -11.52
N LEU A 114 -0.86 6.53 -10.60
CA LEU A 114 -1.08 7.61 -9.63
C LEU A 114 0.07 7.64 -8.62
N LYS A 115 0.63 8.83 -8.38
CA LYS A 115 1.76 9.02 -7.46
C LYS A 115 1.60 10.26 -6.58
N ILE A 116 2.11 10.16 -5.36
CA ILE A 116 2.48 11.28 -4.49
C ILE A 116 3.96 11.12 -4.18
N VAL A 117 4.77 12.13 -4.51
CA VAL A 117 6.23 12.09 -4.42
C VAL A 117 6.70 13.26 -3.56
N LEU A 118 7.45 12.96 -2.49
CA LEU A 118 8.15 13.93 -1.67
C LEU A 118 9.65 13.78 -1.97
N ASP A 119 10.22 14.76 -2.67
CA ASP A 119 11.61 14.76 -3.10
C ASP A 119 12.39 15.85 -2.34
N ASP A 120 13.16 15.43 -1.33
CA ASP A 120 13.98 16.35 -0.53
C ASP A 120 15.23 16.84 -1.29
N ASP A 121 15.67 16.10 -2.33
CA ASP A 121 16.82 16.50 -3.15
C ASP A 121 16.43 17.65 -4.10
N ALA A 122 15.22 17.58 -4.68
CA ALA A 122 14.64 18.64 -5.50
C ALA A 122 13.98 19.75 -4.66
N GLY A 123 13.61 19.47 -3.41
CA GLY A 123 12.78 20.35 -2.60
C GLY A 123 11.35 20.48 -3.14
N GLU A 124 10.80 19.37 -3.65
CA GLU A 124 9.53 19.30 -4.37
C GLU A 124 8.54 18.33 -3.72
N LEU A 125 7.28 18.73 -3.64
CA LEU A 125 6.15 17.82 -3.45
C LEU A 125 5.36 17.73 -4.76
N ARG A 126 5.21 16.54 -5.31
CA ARG A 126 4.53 16.31 -6.59
C ARG A 126 3.42 15.28 -6.50
N ILE A 127 2.30 15.55 -7.16
CA ILE A 127 1.19 14.62 -7.39
C ILE A 127 1.11 14.40 -8.90
N GLU A 128 1.03 13.14 -9.32
CA GLU A 128 1.00 12.75 -10.74
C GLU A 128 -0.12 11.72 -11.00
N ASP A 129 -0.73 11.82 -12.18
CA ASP A 129 -1.60 10.76 -12.72
C ASP A 129 -0.85 9.89 -13.76
N GLY A 130 -1.41 8.71 -14.08
CA GLY A 130 -0.82 7.81 -15.06
C GLY A 130 -0.81 8.31 -16.51
N ASN A 131 -1.35 9.51 -16.79
CA ASN A 131 -1.40 10.10 -18.12
C ASN A 131 -0.43 11.27 -18.28
N GLY A 132 0.36 11.61 -17.27
CA GLY A 132 1.35 12.69 -17.29
C GLY A 132 0.82 14.05 -16.85
N ALA A 133 -0.38 14.12 -16.25
CA ALA A 133 -0.82 15.31 -15.54
C ALA A 133 -0.10 15.42 -14.20
N THR A 134 0.38 16.62 -13.84
CA THR A 134 1.08 16.83 -12.57
C THR A 134 0.63 18.09 -11.85
N ILE A 135 0.76 18.08 -10.53
CA ILE A 135 0.76 19.26 -9.67
C ILE A 135 2.03 19.19 -8.81
N ALA A 136 2.86 20.21 -8.90
CA ALA A 136 4.12 20.31 -8.16
C ALA A 136 4.15 21.56 -7.30
N PHE A 137 4.68 21.41 -6.08
CA PHE A 137 4.95 22.48 -5.12
C PHE A 137 6.46 22.51 -4.89
N ASP A 138 7.08 23.66 -5.10
CA ASP A 138 8.51 23.86 -4.92
C ASP A 138 8.80 25.27 -4.38
N SER A 139 10.08 25.66 -4.37
CA SER A 139 10.50 27.01 -3.96
C SER A 139 10.05 28.14 -4.90
N SER A 140 9.66 27.83 -6.12
CA SER A 140 9.18 28.78 -7.15
C SER A 140 7.68 29.05 -7.02
N GLY A 141 6.92 28.08 -6.49
CA GLY A 141 5.50 28.20 -6.22
C GLY A 141 4.74 26.90 -6.42
N VAL A 142 3.59 26.98 -7.10
CA VAL A 142 2.74 25.83 -7.44
C VAL A 142 2.52 25.79 -8.94
N THR A 143 2.82 24.65 -9.56
CA THR A 143 2.66 24.47 -11.01
C THR A 143 1.81 23.23 -11.30
N THR A 144 0.80 23.40 -12.16
CA THR A 144 0.01 22.30 -12.72
C THR A 144 0.34 22.16 -14.20
N THR A 145 0.54 20.94 -14.69
CA THR A 145 0.83 20.67 -16.10
C THR A 145 -0.01 19.54 -16.69
N ARG A 146 -0.31 19.62 -17.99
CA ARG A 146 -0.95 18.57 -18.80
C ARG A 146 -0.59 18.79 -20.27
N ASP A 147 0.04 17.81 -20.92
CA ASP A 147 0.30 17.81 -22.38
C ASP A 147 0.91 19.12 -22.91
N GLY A 148 1.83 19.72 -22.14
CA GLY A 148 2.47 21.00 -22.49
C GLY A 148 1.68 22.26 -22.10
N SER A 149 0.43 22.14 -21.67
CA SER A 149 -0.30 23.23 -21.02
C SER A 149 0.14 23.36 -19.56
N SER A 150 0.21 24.58 -19.05
CA SER A 150 0.65 24.87 -17.69
C SER A 150 -0.11 26.03 -17.04
N VAL A 151 -0.29 25.93 -15.73
CA VAL A 151 -0.67 27.06 -14.87
C VAL A 151 0.31 27.10 -13.71
N ALA A 152 1.02 28.20 -13.55
CA ALA A 152 1.99 28.42 -12.48
C ALA A 152 1.58 29.62 -11.62
N VAL A 153 1.43 29.39 -10.32
CA VAL A 153 1.23 30.44 -9.31
C VAL A 153 2.53 30.63 -8.57
N THR A 154 3.15 31.79 -8.75
CA THR A 154 4.40 32.18 -8.09
C THR A 154 4.12 33.14 -6.94
N SER A 155 5.16 33.59 -6.25
CA SER A 155 5.08 34.63 -5.22
C SER A 155 4.58 35.99 -5.73
N SER A 156 4.60 36.24 -7.05
CA SER A 156 4.35 37.57 -7.62
C SER A 156 3.44 37.58 -8.84
N SER A 157 3.14 36.41 -9.42
CA SER A 157 2.37 36.32 -10.67
C SER A 157 1.61 35.01 -10.79
N VAL A 158 0.63 35.00 -11.68
CA VAL A 158 0.03 33.79 -12.23
C VAL A 158 0.38 33.75 -13.71
N SER A 159 1.00 32.66 -14.15
CA SER A 159 1.34 32.40 -15.55
C SER A 159 0.46 31.28 -16.09
N VAL A 160 -0.10 31.47 -17.28
CA VAL A 160 -0.84 30.44 -18.03
C VAL A 160 -0.09 30.23 -19.33
N ASN A 161 0.32 28.98 -19.60
CA ASN A 161 1.13 28.58 -20.76
C ASN A 161 2.30 29.55 -21.03
N ASP A 162 3.06 29.86 -19.98
CA ASP A 162 4.22 30.77 -20.04
C ASP A 162 3.92 32.17 -20.59
N GLY A 163 2.72 32.68 -20.29
CA GLY A 163 2.25 34.00 -20.71
C GLY A 163 1.49 34.01 -22.03
N ALA A 164 1.36 32.86 -22.71
CA ALA A 164 0.47 32.69 -23.84
C ALA A 164 -0.97 32.44 -23.34
N LEU A 165 -1.75 33.50 -23.10
CA LEU A 165 -3.13 33.32 -22.68
C LEU A 165 -3.99 32.78 -23.84
N GLU A 166 -4.28 31.48 -23.81
CA GLU A 166 -5.34 30.84 -24.57
C GLU A 166 -6.36 30.24 -23.59
N VAL A 167 -7.59 30.76 -23.59
CA VAL A 167 -8.74 30.24 -22.83
C VAL A 167 -9.79 29.85 -23.86
N THR A 168 -9.97 28.54 -24.08
CA THR A 168 -10.97 27.99 -25.00
C THR A 168 -12.05 27.24 -24.25
#